data_AF-A0A8T0JNF7-F1
#
_entry.id   AF-A0A8T0JNF7-F1
#
_cell.length_a   1.000
_cell.length_b   1.000
_cell.length_c   1.000
_cell.angle_alpha   90.00
_cell.angle_beta   90.00
_cell.angle_gamma   90.00
#
_symmetry.space_group_name_H-M   'P 1'
#
loop_
_entity.id
_entity.type
_entity.pdbx_description
1 polymer ?
#
loop_
_entity_poly.entity_id
_entity_poly.type
_entity_poly.pdbx_seq_one_letter_code
_entity_poly.pdbx_strand_id
1 'polypeptide(L)'
;MNGFVKVVKELPPEVASKEPVHVDCSKRKGQFDYVESVLPSLLEHKYISITPAMSQRRDRYPLYAKSALCQACYKALRLSRALETKASELLDAIPKPFLSLHLRFEPDMVAYSQCEYRGLSPASMKAIEEAQVDRKPWTGDLTRIWRLRGKCPLTPNETALVLESLSIPPTTNIYLAAGDGLMEIEGLTETYGNIFTKSSLLSREDFTNMHGNTKAALDYYISINSDSYVATYFGNMDKMVAAMRAFKGLYKTLFLSRRGFAELTSKGLRGKELMAALWKVHRDDFAMGRGSALPECFCEFKF
;
A
#
# COMPACT_ATOMS: atom_id res chain seq x y z
N MET A 1 8.16 25.62 19.60
CA MET A 1 9.41 24.88 19.89
C MET A 1 10.25 24.88 18.64
N ASN A 2 11.37 25.61 18.63
CA ASN A 2 12.40 25.40 17.62
C ASN A 2 13.00 24.02 17.89
N GLY A 3 12.83 23.07 16.97
CA GLY A 3 13.37 21.71 17.15
C GLY A 3 14.90 21.71 17.19
N PHE A 4 15.49 20.57 17.58
CA PHE A 4 16.94 20.35 17.58
C PHE A 4 17.59 20.45 16.18
N VAL A 5 16.77 20.40 15.12
CA VAL A 5 17.19 20.48 13.73
C VAL A 5 16.46 21.62 13.04
N LYS A 6 17.21 22.55 12.43
CA LYS A 6 16.66 23.60 11.57
C LYS A 6 16.53 23.05 10.15
N VAL A 7 15.30 22.81 9.71
CA VAL A 7 15.00 22.43 8.33
C VAL A 7 14.86 23.69 7.49
N VAL A 8 15.62 23.77 6.39
CA VAL A 8 15.59 24.87 5.43
C VAL A 8 15.04 24.38 4.09
N LYS A 9 14.34 25.25 3.36
CA LYS A 9 13.82 24.91 2.01
C LYS A 9 14.90 24.90 0.95
N GLU A 10 15.89 25.77 1.11
CA GLU A 10 17.01 25.95 0.19
C GLU A 10 18.31 25.91 0.98
N LEU A 11 19.39 25.47 0.31
CA LEU A 11 20.70 25.47 0.91
C LEU A 11 21.13 26.92 1.21
N PRO A 12 21.71 27.20 2.39
CA PRO A 12 22.27 28.51 2.67
C PRO A 12 23.31 28.91 1.59
N PRO A 13 23.39 30.19 1.21
CA PRO A 13 24.31 30.65 0.16
C PRO A 13 25.77 30.23 0.37
N GLU A 14 26.20 30.08 1.63
CA GLU A 14 27.55 29.68 2.01
C GLU A 14 27.88 28.20 1.71
N VAL A 15 26.85 27.40 1.48
CA VAL A 15 26.94 25.95 1.18
C VAL A 15 26.54 25.66 -0.26
N ALA A 16 25.63 26.45 -0.85
CA ALA A 16 25.09 26.22 -2.19
C ALA A 16 26.16 26.21 -3.30
N SER A 17 27.30 26.89 -3.11
CA SER A 17 28.42 26.93 -4.05
C SER A 17 29.45 25.82 -3.85
N LYS A 18 29.28 24.95 -2.85
CA LYS A 18 30.22 23.87 -2.52
C LYS A 18 29.65 22.54 -2.99
N GLU A 19 30.53 21.62 -3.35
CA GLU A 19 30.17 20.21 -3.54
C GLU A 19 30.18 19.48 -2.20
N PRO A 20 29.18 18.64 -1.90
CA PRO A 20 29.17 17.85 -0.68
C PRO A 20 30.22 16.74 -0.77
N VAL A 21 30.81 16.38 0.38
CA VAL A 21 31.62 15.17 0.44
C VAL A 21 30.70 13.95 0.31
N HIS A 22 30.92 13.13 -0.71
CA HIS A 22 30.13 11.93 -0.96
C HIS A 22 30.52 10.78 -0.03
N VAL A 23 29.52 10.24 0.67
CA VAL A 23 29.65 9.06 1.52
C VAL A 23 28.90 7.90 0.86
N ASP A 24 29.65 6.93 0.36
CA ASP A 24 29.10 5.69 -0.18
C ASP A 24 28.55 4.81 0.95
N CYS A 25 27.22 4.70 0.97
CA CYS A 25 26.47 3.94 1.94
C CYS A 25 26.07 2.56 1.40
N SER A 26 26.56 2.12 0.23
CA SER A 26 26.14 0.84 -0.36
C SER A 26 26.39 -0.34 0.60
N LYS A 27 25.52 -1.36 0.54
CA LYS A 27 25.63 -2.55 1.41
C LYS A 27 26.92 -3.31 1.11
N ARG A 28 27.99 -3.03 1.85
CA ARG A 28 29.19 -3.88 1.89
C ARG A 28 28.92 -5.06 2.82
N LYS A 29 29.52 -6.23 2.55
CA LYS A 29 29.56 -7.36 3.50
C LYS A 29 30.35 -6.92 4.75
N GLY A 30 29.72 -6.17 5.66
CA GLY A 30 30.40 -5.48 6.75
C GLY A 30 29.54 -4.41 7.46
N GLN A 31 30.10 -3.81 8.49
CA GLN A 31 29.47 -2.98 9.54
C GLN A 31 29.14 -1.54 9.09
N PHE A 32 28.30 -1.35 8.06
CA PHE A 32 27.85 0.03 7.78
C PHE A 32 26.89 0.49 8.90
N ASP A 33 27.32 1.47 9.68
CA ASP A 33 26.55 2.12 10.75
C ASP A 33 26.67 3.65 10.68
N TYR A 34 25.61 4.37 11.04
CA TYR A 34 25.62 5.83 11.03
C TYR A 34 26.71 6.41 11.93
N VAL A 35 26.91 5.87 13.13
CA VAL A 35 27.86 6.38 14.12
C VAL A 35 29.30 6.14 13.67
N GLU A 36 29.57 5.00 13.04
CA GLU A 36 30.92 4.63 12.62
C GLU A 36 31.29 5.19 11.23
N SER A 37 30.33 5.26 10.31
CA SER A 37 30.59 5.58 8.89
C SER A 37 30.17 6.99 8.47
N VAL A 38 29.08 7.52 9.02
CA VAL A 38 28.49 8.79 8.53
C VAL A 38 28.79 9.96 9.47
N LEU A 39 28.68 9.74 10.78
CA LEU A 39 28.88 10.77 11.79
C LEU A 39 30.30 11.37 11.77
N PRO A 40 31.40 10.59 11.62
CA PRO A 40 32.74 11.17 11.56
C PRO A 40 32.90 12.12 10.37
N SER A 41 32.48 11.69 9.17
CA SER A 41 32.52 12.53 7.96
C SER A 41 31.61 13.76 8.08
N LEU A 42 30.45 13.65 8.72
CA LEU A 42 29.58 14.79 8.99
C LEU A 42 30.24 15.79 9.96
N LEU A 43 30.89 15.29 11.02
CA LEU A 43 31.59 16.12 12.00
C LEU A 43 32.82 16.80 11.41
N GLU A 44 33.52 16.15 10.49
CA GLU A 44 34.69 16.69 9.80
C GLU A 44 34.30 17.72 8.73
N HIS A 45 33.46 17.32 7.76
CA HIS A 45 33.22 18.11 6.55
C HIS A 45 32.00 19.05 6.65
N LYS A 46 31.11 18.84 7.63
CA LYS A 46 29.87 19.60 7.88
C LYS A 46 28.82 19.57 6.75
N TYR A 47 29.21 19.23 5.52
CA TYR A 47 28.36 19.11 4.35
C TYR A 47 28.71 17.83 3.60
N ILE A 48 27.82 16.83 3.71
CA ILE A 48 27.98 15.51 3.11
C ILE A 48 26.75 15.12 2.32
N SER A 49 26.94 14.22 1.35
CA SER A 49 25.86 13.59 0.58
C SER A 49 25.99 12.08 0.71
N ILE A 50 24.91 11.43 1.13
CA ILE A 50 24.87 9.98 1.40
C ILE A 50 24.18 9.22 0.27
N THR A 51 24.85 8.24 -0.32
CA THR A 51 24.29 7.47 -1.44
C THR A 51 24.60 5.97 -1.30
N PRO A 52 23.59 5.07 -1.29
CA PRO A 52 22.15 5.33 -1.25
C PRO A 52 21.67 5.70 0.16
N ALA A 53 20.65 6.56 0.25
CA ALA A 53 20.04 6.97 1.53
C ALA A 53 19.45 5.81 2.36
N MET A 54 19.21 4.63 1.74
CA MET A 54 18.44 3.52 2.33
C MET A 54 19.25 2.50 3.15
N SER A 55 20.55 2.69 3.35
CA SER A 55 21.42 1.62 3.87
C SER A 55 21.73 1.67 5.37
N GLN A 56 20.93 2.32 6.20
CA GLN A 56 21.19 2.28 7.65
C GLN A 56 20.82 0.91 8.21
N ARG A 57 21.81 0.17 8.74
CA ARG A 57 21.60 -1.07 9.50
C ARG A 57 20.76 -0.79 10.74
N ARG A 58 19.46 -1.07 10.65
CA ARG A 58 18.53 -0.94 11.79
C ARG A 58 18.62 -2.12 12.76
N ASP A 59 19.27 -3.21 12.37
CA ASP A 59 19.40 -4.47 13.14
C ASP A 59 20.20 -4.29 14.44
N ARG A 60 21.10 -3.30 14.52
CA ARG A 60 21.96 -3.07 15.69
C ARG A 60 21.40 -2.11 16.72
N TYR A 61 20.32 -1.39 16.40
CA TYR A 61 19.75 -0.43 17.34
C TYR A 61 19.01 -1.14 18.47
N PRO A 62 19.19 -0.70 19.73
CA PRO A 62 18.38 -1.22 20.82
C PRO A 62 16.90 -0.91 20.55
N LEU A 63 16.01 -1.71 21.12
CA LEU A 63 14.58 -1.67 20.81
C LEU A 63 13.97 -0.28 20.95
N TYR A 64 14.33 0.47 22.01
CA TYR A 64 13.83 1.82 22.23
C TYR A 64 14.21 2.78 21.09
N ALA A 65 15.40 2.64 20.50
CA ALA A 65 15.86 3.48 19.40
C ALA A 65 15.14 3.13 18.10
N LYS A 66 14.92 1.82 17.82
CA LYS A 66 14.08 1.37 16.70
C LYS A 66 12.67 1.95 16.81
N SER A 67 12.06 1.87 17.99
CA SER A 67 10.73 2.39 18.28
C SER A 67 10.65 3.91 18.15
N ALA A 68 11.63 4.65 18.70
CA ALA A 68 11.68 6.10 18.58
C ALA A 68 11.81 6.55 17.12
N LEU A 69 12.71 5.93 16.34
CA LEU A 69 12.87 6.21 14.91
C LEU A 69 11.57 5.96 14.14
N CYS A 70 10.96 4.81 14.37
CA CYS A 70 9.69 4.42 13.77
C CYS A 70 8.58 5.44 14.07
N GLN A 71 8.36 5.77 15.35
CA GLN A 71 7.37 6.77 15.75
C GLN A 71 7.67 8.15 15.16
N ALA A 72 8.94 8.57 15.11
CA ALA A 72 9.33 9.84 14.51
C ALA A 72 9.01 9.87 13.00
N CYS A 73 9.34 8.80 12.27
CA CYS A 73 9.03 8.69 10.83
C CYS A 73 7.53 8.78 10.55
N TYR A 74 6.70 8.02 11.27
CA TYR A 74 5.25 8.07 11.08
C TYR A 74 4.63 9.40 11.54
N LYS A 75 5.13 10.02 12.63
CA LYS A 75 4.67 11.37 13.05
C LYS A 75 5.03 12.47 12.04
N ALA A 76 6.18 12.33 11.38
CA ALA A 76 6.70 13.30 10.42
C ALA A 76 6.07 13.16 9.02
N LEU A 77 5.58 11.97 8.66
CA LEU A 77 4.93 11.74 7.38
C LEU A 77 3.56 12.45 7.35
N ARG A 78 3.52 13.60 6.68
CA ARG A 78 2.32 14.43 6.52
C ARG A 78 2.19 14.86 5.07
N LEU A 79 0.95 15.08 4.65
CA LEU A 79 0.69 15.69 3.36
C LEU A 79 1.04 17.18 3.40
N SER A 80 1.19 17.79 2.22
CA SER A 80 1.22 19.25 2.15
C SER A 80 -0.12 19.81 2.65
N ARG A 81 -0.12 21.00 3.25
CA ARG A 81 -1.35 21.58 3.83
C ARG A 81 -2.51 21.61 2.84
N ALA A 82 -2.25 22.03 1.60
CA ALA A 82 -3.27 22.09 0.55
C ALA A 82 -3.87 20.70 0.26
N LEU A 83 -3.03 19.67 0.20
CA LEU A 83 -3.48 18.30 -0.08
C LEU A 83 -4.17 17.67 1.14
N GLU A 84 -3.71 17.98 2.36
CA GLU A 84 -4.33 17.53 3.59
C GLU A 84 -5.75 18.11 3.76
N THR A 85 -5.93 19.41 3.50
CA THR A 85 -7.26 20.05 3.49
C THR A 85 -8.18 19.34 2.51
N LYS A 86 -7.72 19.12 1.27
CA LYS A 86 -8.49 18.42 0.25
C LYS A 86 -8.83 16.99 0.67
N ALA A 87 -7.87 16.26 1.23
CA ALA A 87 -8.09 14.89 1.70
C ALA A 87 -9.09 14.82 2.86
N SER A 88 -9.08 15.80 3.76
CA SER A 88 -10.08 15.93 4.84
C SER A 88 -11.48 16.16 4.29
N GLU A 89 -11.63 17.07 3.31
CA GLU A 89 -12.93 17.31 2.66
C GLU A 89 -13.50 16.02 2.03
N LEU A 90 -12.65 15.25 1.34
CA LEU A 90 -13.05 13.96 0.76
C LEU A 90 -13.40 12.93 1.83
N LEU A 91 -12.65 12.90 2.93
CA LEU A 91 -12.92 12.00 4.05
C LEU A 91 -14.28 12.30 4.68
N ASP A 92 -14.61 13.57 4.88
CA ASP A 92 -15.87 14.01 5.49
C ASP A 92 -17.08 13.76 4.59
N ALA A 93 -16.89 13.79 3.27
CA ALA A 93 -17.92 13.51 2.29
C ALA A 93 -18.34 12.02 2.21
N ILE A 94 -17.52 11.09 2.71
CA ILE A 94 -17.82 9.65 2.68
C ILE A 94 -18.69 9.27 3.90
N PRO A 95 -19.91 8.73 3.72
CA PRO A 95 -20.79 8.34 4.82
C PRO A 95 -20.14 7.31 5.75
N LYS A 96 -20.20 7.58 7.06
CA LYS A 96 -19.64 6.72 8.12
C LYS A 96 -20.68 5.74 8.67
N PRO A 97 -20.28 4.53 9.11
CA PRO A 97 -18.94 3.96 8.96
C PRO A 97 -18.67 3.53 7.51
N PHE A 98 -17.39 3.44 7.13
CA PHE A 98 -16.97 3.00 5.80
C PHE A 98 -15.73 2.10 5.82
N LEU A 99 -15.68 1.22 4.82
CA LEU A 99 -14.54 0.37 4.52
C LEU A 99 -13.72 1.00 3.40
N SER A 100 -12.42 1.17 3.62
CA SER A 100 -11.51 1.53 2.54
C SER A 100 -10.98 0.26 1.88
N LEU A 101 -11.27 0.06 0.61
CA LEU A 101 -10.84 -1.07 -0.20
C LEU A 101 -9.73 -0.62 -1.14
N HIS A 102 -8.50 -1.07 -0.90
CA HIS A 102 -7.41 -0.90 -1.87
C HIS A 102 -7.42 -2.07 -2.86
N LEU A 103 -7.82 -1.79 -4.09
CA LEU A 103 -8.04 -2.79 -5.13
C LEU A 103 -7.04 -2.60 -6.27
N ARG A 104 -6.12 -3.55 -6.41
CA ARG A 104 -5.02 -3.50 -7.39
C ARG A 104 -5.26 -4.47 -8.54
N PHE A 105 -6.15 -4.11 -9.46
CA PHE A 105 -6.48 -4.86 -10.68
C PHE A 105 -6.39 -3.99 -11.94
N GLU A 106 -5.24 -3.34 -12.13
CA GLU A 106 -4.94 -2.49 -13.27
C GLU A 106 -4.06 -3.23 -14.32
N PRO A 107 -4.08 -2.79 -15.59
CA PRO A 107 -3.37 -3.45 -16.69
C PRO A 107 -1.88 -3.66 -16.42
N ASP A 108 -1.20 -2.66 -15.86
CA ASP A 108 0.22 -2.71 -15.52
C ASP A 108 0.54 -3.85 -14.54
N MET A 109 -0.33 -4.06 -13.56
CA MET A 109 -0.14 -5.11 -12.57
C MET A 109 -0.49 -6.48 -13.10
N VAL A 110 -1.53 -6.60 -13.92
CA VAL A 110 -1.87 -7.86 -14.58
C VAL A 110 -0.74 -8.26 -15.52
N ALA A 111 -0.26 -7.35 -16.37
CA ALA A 111 0.89 -7.57 -17.26
C ALA A 111 2.17 -7.91 -16.48
N TYR A 112 2.51 -7.15 -15.43
CA TYR A 112 3.68 -7.41 -14.58
C TYR A 112 3.61 -8.77 -13.90
N SER A 113 2.43 -9.16 -13.41
CA SER A 113 2.21 -10.45 -12.76
C SER A 113 2.19 -11.63 -13.74
N GLN A 114 2.12 -11.35 -15.05
CA GLN A 114 2.06 -12.34 -16.13
C GLN A 114 0.92 -13.36 -15.93
N CYS A 115 -0.19 -12.91 -15.35
CA CYS A 115 -1.34 -13.73 -15.05
C CYS A 115 -2.37 -13.67 -16.17
N GLU A 116 -2.96 -14.82 -16.48
CA GLU A 116 -4.04 -14.95 -17.45
C GLU A 116 -5.38 -15.03 -16.70
N TYR A 117 -6.38 -14.32 -17.20
CA TYR A 117 -7.74 -14.33 -16.69
C TYR A 117 -8.68 -14.66 -17.83
N ARG A 118 -9.71 -15.46 -17.54
CA ARG A 118 -10.76 -15.79 -18.51
C ARG A 118 -11.92 -14.82 -18.34
N GLY A 119 -12.56 -14.46 -19.45
CA GLY A 119 -13.78 -13.65 -19.43
C GLY A 119 -13.54 -12.17 -19.14
N LEU A 120 -12.32 -11.66 -19.33
CA LEU A 120 -12.10 -10.21 -19.35
C LEU A 120 -12.74 -9.60 -20.60
N SER A 121 -13.18 -8.35 -20.48
CA SER A 121 -13.70 -7.60 -21.63
C SER A 121 -12.61 -7.40 -22.69
N PRO A 122 -12.98 -7.24 -23.98
CA PRO A 122 -12.01 -6.93 -25.04
C PRO A 122 -11.17 -5.68 -24.76
N ALA A 123 -11.77 -4.68 -24.10
CA ALA A 123 -11.07 -3.46 -23.70
C ALA A 123 -9.99 -3.74 -22.65
N SER A 124 -10.31 -4.52 -21.61
CA SER A 124 -9.35 -4.93 -20.59
C SER A 124 -8.20 -5.76 -21.17
N MET A 125 -8.50 -6.72 -22.06
CA MET A 125 -7.46 -7.50 -22.74
C MET A 125 -6.49 -6.61 -23.53
N LYS A 126 -7.04 -5.68 -24.32
CA LYS A 126 -6.24 -4.71 -25.08
C LYS A 126 -5.37 -3.83 -24.18
N ALA A 127 -5.92 -3.33 -23.06
CA ALA A 127 -5.16 -2.50 -22.13
C ALA A 127 -4.00 -3.28 -21.48
N ILE A 128 -4.19 -4.57 -21.17
CA ILE A 128 -3.14 -5.44 -20.63
C ILE A 128 -2.02 -5.65 -21.66
N GLU A 129 -2.37 -5.87 -22.93
CA GLU A 129 -1.41 -6.01 -24.04
C GLU A 129 -0.59 -4.72 -24.23
N GLU A 130 -1.23 -3.54 -24.17
CA GLU A 130 -0.55 -2.24 -24.28
C GLU A 130 0.38 -1.96 -23.10
N ALA A 131 0.05 -2.45 -21.90
CA ALA A 131 0.90 -2.32 -20.71
C ALA A 131 2.06 -3.32 -20.67
N GLN A 132 2.15 -4.23 -21.65
CA GLN A 132 3.12 -5.32 -21.66
C GLN A 132 4.50 -4.85 -22.14
N VAL A 133 5.38 -4.58 -21.19
CA VAL A 133 6.79 -4.24 -21.49
C VAL A 133 7.61 -5.51 -21.66
N ASP A 134 7.92 -5.90 -22.91
CA ASP A 134 8.86 -6.95 -23.37
C ASP A 134 8.74 -8.36 -22.75
N ARG A 135 7.69 -8.63 -21.96
CA ARG A 135 7.51 -9.90 -21.25
C ARG A 135 6.26 -10.59 -21.73
N LYS A 136 6.39 -11.70 -22.46
CA LYS A 136 5.24 -12.54 -22.81
C LYS A 136 4.53 -13.05 -21.54
N PRO A 137 3.19 -13.20 -21.54
CA PRO A 137 2.48 -13.79 -20.41
C PRO A 137 2.95 -15.23 -20.21
N TRP A 138 2.83 -15.75 -18.98
CA TRP A 138 2.92 -17.19 -18.80
C TRP A 138 1.73 -17.84 -19.53
N THR A 139 1.97 -18.99 -20.14
CA THR A 139 0.93 -19.79 -20.79
C THR A 139 0.90 -21.21 -20.19
N GLY A 140 -0.25 -21.87 -20.29
CA GLY A 140 -0.40 -23.25 -19.82
C GLY A 140 -0.24 -23.41 -18.30
N ASP A 141 0.49 -24.44 -17.88
CA ASP A 141 0.62 -24.79 -16.45
C ASP A 141 1.31 -23.71 -15.61
N LEU A 142 2.18 -22.90 -16.21
CA LEU A 142 2.91 -21.85 -15.48
C LEU A 142 1.98 -20.79 -14.93
N THR A 143 0.95 -20.41 -15.70
CA THR A 143 -0.09 -19.45 -15.26
C THR A 143 -0.82 -19.97 -14.02
N ARG A 144 -1.24 -21.24 -14.06
CA ARG A 144 -1.93 -21.90 -12.95
C ARG A 144 -1.04 -21.95 -11.71
N ILE A 145 0.22 -22.34 -11.87
CA ILE A 145 1.20 -22.38 -10.77
C ILE A 145 1.41 -20.98 -10.17
N TRP A 146 1.47 -19.93 -11.00
CA TRP A 146 1.68 -18.56 -10.54
C TRP A 146 0.50 -18.04 -9.72
N ARG A 147 -0.72 -18.33 -10.19
CA ARG A 147 -1.96 -18.03 -9.48
C ARG A 147 -2.04 -18.77 -8.15
N LEU A 148 -1.71 -20.06 -8.12
CA LEU A 148 -1.63 -20.89 -6.91
C LEU A 148 -0.57 -20.41 -5.92
N ARG A 149 0.48 -19.72 -6.37
CA ARG A 149 1.47 -19.07 -5.51
C ARG A 149 1.00 -17.71 -4.96
N GLY A 150 -0.24 -17.30 -5.24
CA GLY A 150 -0.80 -16.01 -4.83
C GLY A 150 -0.14 -14.81 -5.49
N LYS A 151 0.46 -14.98 -6.68
CA LYS A 151 1.16 -13.89 -7.39
C LYS A 151 0.22 -13.03 -8.22
N CYS A 152 -0.91 -13.58 -8.65
CA CYS A 152 -1.93 -12.90 -9.43
C CYS A 152 -2.84 -12.05 -8.55
N PRO A 153 -3.16 -10.79 -8.92
CA PRO A 153 -4.18 -10.01 -8.23
C PRO A 153 -5.57 -10.70 -8.25
N LEU A 154 -6.46 -10.32 -7.34
CA LEU A 154 -7.87 -10.72 -7.44
C LEU A 154 -8.56 -9.82 -8.46
N THR A 155 -9.46 -10.37 -9.26
CA THR A 155 -10.40 -9.53 -10.04
C THR A 155 -11.39 -8.84 -9.11
N PRO A 156 -12.11 -7.78 -9.55
CA PRO A 156 -13.17 -7.18 -8.75
C PRO A 156 -14.28 -8.16 -8.36
N ASN A 157 -14.68 -9.06 -9.27
CA ASN A 157 -15.65 -10.12 -8.99
C ASN A 157 -15.13 -11.11 -7.92
N GLU A 158 -13.87 -11.55 -8.05
CA GLU A 158 -13.25 -12.42 -7.04
C GLU A 158 -13.14 -11.72 -5.69
N THR A 159 -12.88 -10.41 -5.70
CA THR A 159 -12.86 -9.58 -4.50
C THR A 159 -14.23 -9.53 -3.85
N ALA A 160 -15.29 -9.26 -4.62
CA ALA A 160 -16.66 -9.24 -4.13
C ALA A 160 -17.04 -10.56 -3.44
N LEU A 161 -16.77 -11.69 -4.09
CA LEU A 161 -17.02 -13.03 -3.54
C LEU A 161 -16.29 -13.26 -2.21
N VAL A 162 -15.03 -12.79 -2.09
CA VAL A 162 -14.28 -12.88 -0.83
C VAL A 162 -14.92 -11.98 0.23
N LEU A 163 -15.30 -10.74 -0.07
CA LEU A 163 -15.97 -9.84 0.89
C LEU A 163 -17.32 -10.41 1.36
N GLU A 164 -18.09 -11.04 0.47
CA GLU A 164 -19.33 -11.74 0.82
C GLU A 164 -19.06 -12.93 1.75
N SER A 165 -18.01 -13.71 1.47
CA SER A 165 -17.58 -14.80 2.35
C SER A 165 -17.19 -14.30 3.75
N LEU A 166 -16.76 -13.04 3.84
CA LEU A 166 -16.44 -12.32 5.07
C LEU A 166 -17.67 -11.71 5.75
N SER A 167 -18.88 -11.99 5.25
CA SER A 167 -20.13 -11.42 5.77
C SER A 167 -20.14 -9.89 5.77
N ILE A 168 -19.40 -9.25 4.85
CA ILE A 168 -19.42 -7.80 4.67
C ILE A 168 -20.72 -7.44 3.95
N PRO A 169 -21.65 -6.70 4.58
CA PRO A 169 -22.97 -6.46 4.00
C PRO A 169 -22.89 -5.70 2.66
N PRO A 170 -23.72 -6.03 1.66
CA PRO A 170 -23.83 -5.28 0.39
C PRO A 170 -24.09 -3.77 0.56
N THR A 171 -24.70 -3.37 1.67
CA THR A 171 -25.00 -1.98 2.03
C THR A 171 -23.80 -1.21 2.62
N THR A 172 -22.66 -1.86 2.81
CA THR A 172 -21.44 -1.24 3.36
C THR A 172 -20.98 -0.09 2.45
N ASN A 173 -20.75 1.08 3.04
CA ASN A 173 -20.09 2.18 2.32
C ASN A 173 -18.63 1.79 2.06
N ILE A 174 -18.23 1.72 0.80
CA ILE A 174 -16.87 1.37 0.38
C ILE A 174 -16.22 2.58 -0.27
N TYR A 175 -15.11 3.05 0.29
CA TYR A 175 -14.19 3.91 -0.44
C TYR A 175 -13.23 3.05 -1.24
N LEU A 176 -13.25 3.18 -2.57
CA LEU A 176 -12.41 2.41 -3.48
C LEU A 176 -11.12 3.17 -3.79
N ALA A 177 -10.05 2.77 -3.11
CA ALA A 177 -8.69 3.21 -3.38
C ALA A 177 -8.10 2.37 -4.52
N ALA A 178 -8.32 2.80 -5.76
CA ALA A 178 -7.78 2.15 -6.96
C ALA A 178 -7.19 3.18 -7.92
N GLY A 179 -6.28 2.75 -8.80
CA GLY A 179 -5.78 3.60 -9.88
C GLY A 179 -6.85 3.91 -10.93
N ASP A 180 -6.58 4.93 -11.76
CA ASP A 180 -7.51 5.37 -12.82
C ASP A 180 -7.75 4.28 -13.90
N GLY A 181 -6.85 3.29 -14.00
CA GLY A 181 -6.91 2.17 -14.94
C GLY A 181 -7.57 0.91 -14.37
N LEU A 182 -8.39 1.00 -13.32
CA LEU A 182 -9.07 -0.17 -12.78
C LEU A 182 -9.97 -0.82 -13.84
N MET A 183 -9.80 -2.13 -14.04
CA MET A 183 -10.60 -2.93 -14.98
C MET A 183 -11.71 -3.71 -14.28
N GLU A 184 -12.79 -4.01 -15.01
CA GLU A 184 -13.87 -4.94 -14.60
C GLU A 184 -14.56 -4.55 -13.28
N ILE A 185 -14.70 -3.25 -13.00
CA ILE A 185 -15.27 -2.74 -11.75
C ILE A 185 -16.70 -3.23 -11.49
N GLU A 186 -17.42 -3.58 -12.57
CA GLU A 186 -18.78 -4.12 -12.57
C GLU A 186 -18.88 -5.36 -11.67
N GLY A 187 -17.86 -6.22 -11.67
CA GLY A 187 -17.83 -7.40 -10.80
C GLY A 187 -17.86 -7.08 -9.30
N LEU A 188 -17.49 -5.85 -8.90
CA LEU A 188 -17.64 -5.39 -7.52
C LEU A 188 -18.95 -4.61 -7.32
N THR A 189 -19.30 -3.71 -8.24
CA THR A 189 -20.46 -2.82 -8.11
C THR A 189 -21.80 -3.55 -8.22
N GLU A 190 -21.84 -4.72 -8.88
CA GLU A 190 -23.03 -5.59 -8.90
C GLU A 190 -23.41 -6.10 -7.50
N THR A 191 -22.42 -6.28 -6.61
CA THR A 191 -22.64 -6.74 -5.23
C THR A 191 -22.69 -5.57 -4.24
N TYR A 192 -21.81 -4.58 -4.39
CA TYR A 192 -21.68 -3.45 -3.47
C TYR A 192 -22.08 -2.15 -4.16
N GLY A 193 -23.29 -1.66 -3.87
CA GLY A 193 -23.83 -0.45 -4.52
C GLY A 193 -23.29 0.87 -3.97
N ASN A 194 -22.83 0.89 -2.71
CA ASN A 194 -22.38 2.12 -2.04
C ASN A 194 -20.86 2.34 -2.21
N ILE A 195 -20.41 2.54 -3.45
CA ILE A 195 -19.00 2.76 -3.79
C ILE A 195 -18.71 4.24 -4.00
N PHE A 196 -17.68 4.73 -3.31
CA PHE A 196 -17.16 6.09 -3.40
C PHE A 196 -15.73 6.05 -3.94
N THR A 197 -15.42 6.86 -4.95
CA THR A 197 -14.09 6.93 -5.57
C THR A 197 -13.54 8.34 -5.45
N LYS A 198 -12.24 8.51 -5.69
CA LYS A 198 -11.65 9.86 -5.85
C LYS A 198 -12.39 10.67 -6.92
N SER A 199 -12.72 10.05 -8.05
CA SER A 199 -13.38 10.72 -9.19
C SER A 199 -14.82 11.11 -8.90
N SER A 200 -15.53 10.41 -8.00
CA SER A 200 -16.89 10.79 -7.60
C SER A 200 -16.92 11.89 -6.53
N LEU A 201 -15.83 12.06 -5.78
CA LEU A 201 -15.73 13.02 -4.68
C LEU A 201 -14.99 14.31 -5.05
N LEU A 202 -14.12 14.27 -6.07
CA LEU A 202 -13.40 15.45 -6.57
C LEU A 202 -14.16 16.15 -7.69
N SER A 203 -13.91 17.45 -7.85
CA SER A 203 -14.31 18.15 -9.07
C SER A 203 -13.56 17.58 -10.29
N ARG A 204 -14.17 17.63 -11.47
CA ARG A 204 -13.53 17.15 -12.71
C ARG A 204 -12.20 17.86 -12.99
N GLU A 205 -12.15 19.15 -12.71
CA GLU A 205 -10.94 19.98 -12.85
C GLU A 205 -9.82 19.51 -11.90
N ASP A 206 -10.12 19.39 -10.61
CA ASP A 206 -9.16 18.90 -9.61
C ASP A 206 -8.63 17.51 -10.00
N PHE A 207 -9.53 16.59 -10.37
CA PHE A 207 -9.16 15.24 -10.73
C PHE A 207 -8.23 15.18 -11.96
N THR A 208 -8.42 16.08 -12.93
CA THR A 208 -7.64 16.12 -14.18
C THR A 208 -6.28 16.77 -13.95
N ASN A 209 -6.21 17.82 -13.12
CA ASN A 209 -4.99 18.56 -12.83
C ASN A 209 -4.05 17.84 -11.84
N MET A 210 -4.57 16.87 -11.08
CA MET A 210 -3.76 16.10 -10.14
C MET A 210 -2.91 15.02 -10.82
N HIS A 211 -1.61 15.03 -10.57
CA HIS A 211 -0.72 13.93 -10.90
C HIS A 211 -1.07 12.65 -10.11
N GLY A 212 -0.70 11.48 -10.64
CA GLY A 212 -0.97 10.18 -10.02
C GLY A 212 -0.47 10.06 -8.56
N ASN A 213 0.69 10.64 -8.24
CA ASN A 213 1.22 10.67 -6.87
C ASN A 213 0.33 11.46 -5.90
N THR A 214 -0.26 12.56 -6.39
CA THR A 214 -1.20 13.37 -5.61
C THR A 214 -2.49 12.59 -5.33
N LYS A 215 -3.01 11.89 -6.34
CA LYS A 215 -4.19 11.01 -6.18
C LYS A 215 -3.91 9.87 -5.19
N ALA A 216 -2.78 9.19 -5.30
CA ALA A 216 -2.38 8.12 -4.38
C ALA A 216 -2.21 8.62 -2.94
N ALA A 217 -1.75 9.86 -2.74
CA ALA A 217 -1.66 10.49 -1.43
C ALA A 217 -3.04 10.77 -0.81
N LEU A 218 -4.06 11.10 -1.61
CA LEU A 218 -5.45 11.20 -1.15
C LEU A 218 -5.98 9.83 -0.70
N ASP A 219 -5.78 8.80 -1.51
CA ASP A 219 -6.17 7.43 -1.15
C ASP A 219 -5.50 6.99 0.16
N TYR A 220 -4.21 7.29 0.33
CA TYR A 220 -3.47 7.00 1.54
C TYR A 220 -4.12 7.67 2.76
N TYR A 221 -4.40 8.97 2.67
CA TYR A 221 -5.00 9.72 3.77
C TYR A 221 -6.38 9.17 4.17
N ILE A 222 -7.24 8.87 3.21
CA ILE A 222 -8.56 8.31 3.49
C ILE A 222 -8.43 6.91 4.10
N SER A 223 -7.53 6.07 3.57
CA SER A 223 -7.30 4.69 4.05
C SER A 223 -6.79 4.63 5.50
N ILE A 224 -5.90 5.55 5.89
CA ILE A 224 -5.37 5.58 7.27
C ILE A 224 -6.35 6.17 8.30
N ASN A 225 -7.50 6.69 7.83
CA ASN A 225 -8.54 7.28 8.67
C ASN A 225 -9.90 6.55 8.53
N SER A 226 -9.96 5.42 7.82
CA SER A 226 -11.19 4.63 7.66
C SER A 226 -11.51 3.75 8.86
N ASP A 227 -12.79 3.38 9.03
CA ASP A 227 -13.23 2.47 10.11
C ASP A 227 -12.63 1.08 9.96
N SER A 228 -12.52 0.61 8.71
CA SER A 228 -11.82 -0.62 8.35
C SER A 228 -11.06 -0.47 7.04
N TYR A 229 -10.01 -1.25 6.87
CA TYR A 229 -9.19 -1.28 5.66
C TYR A 229 -9.05 -2.71 5.14
N VAL A 230 -9.26 -2.89 3.84
CA VAL A 230 -9.03 -4.16 3.15
C VAL A 230 -8.15 -3.88 1.94
N ALA A 231 -7.17 -4.72 1.68
CA ALA A 231 -6.43 -4.68 0.43
C ALA A 231 -6.38 -6.03 -0.28
N THR A 232 -6.50 -5.98 -1.62
CA THR A 232 -6.47 -7.17 -2.47
C THR A 232 -5.06 -7.61 -2.86
N TYR A 233 -4.09 -6.69 -2.77
CA TYR A 233 -2.69 -6.93 -3.09
C TYR A 233 -1.80 -6.24 -2.06
N PHE A 234 -0.89 -6.97 -1.43
CA PHE A 234 0.01 -6.40 -0.42
C PHE A 234 1.24 -5.74 -1.06
N GLY A 235 1.13 -4.44 -1.37
CA GLY A 235 2.16 -3.60 -1.96
C GLY A 235 2.83 -2.65 -0.95
N ASN A 236 3.52 -1.62 -1.47
CA ASN A 236 4.20 -0.63 -0.64
C ASN A 236 3.22 0.33 0.06
N MET A 237 2.14 0.70 -0.61
CA MET A 237 1.09 1.54 -0.04
C MET A 237 0.43 0.83 1.14
N ASP A 238 0.10 -0.46 0.99
CA ASP A 238 -0.57 -1.27 2.01
C ASP A 238 0.27 -1.42 3.28
N LYS A 239 1.60 -1.56 3.12
CA LYS A 239 2.56 -1.53 4.25
C LYS A 239 2.49 -0.20 5.00
N MET A 240 2.46 0.91 4.28
CA MET A 240 2.39 2.24 4.88
C MET A 240 1.05 2.48 5.57
N VAL A 241 -0.06 2.08 4.94
CA VAL A 241 -1.40 2.22 5.49
C VAL A 241 -1.54 1.38 6.76
N ALA A 242 -1.20 0.10 6.71
CA ALA A 242 -1.32 -0.78 7.87
C ALA A 242 -0.46 -0.31 9.05
N ALA A 243 0.77 0.13 8.80
CA ALA A 243 1.63 0.66 9.85
C ALA A 243 1.10 1.96 10.46
N MET A 244 0.59 2.88 9.64
CA MET A 244 -0.01 4.12 10.14
C MET A 244 -1.32 3.87 10.91
N ARG A 245 -2.15 2.93 10.44
CA ARG A 245 -3.36 2.51 11.13
C ARG A 245 -3.03 1.90 12.49
N ALA A 246 -2.05 0.98 12.55
CA ALA A 246 -1.56 0.42 13.81
C ALA A 246 -1.01 1.50 14.76
N PHE A 247 -0.24 2.46 14.24
CA PHE A 247 0.25 3.61 15.00
C PHE A 247 -0.87 4.47 15.60
N LYS A 248 -2.00 4.61 14.89
CA LYS A 248 -3.21 5.32 15.35
C LYS A 248 -4.13 4.49 16.24
N GLY A 249 -3.83 3.21 16.50
CA GLY A 249 -4.72 2.31 17.25
C GLY A 249 -5.90 1.76 16.43
N LEU A 250 -5.85 1.86 15.09
CA LEU A 250 -6.87 1.35 14.17
C LEU A 250 -6.51 -0.06 13.69
N TYR A 251 -7.08 -1.08 14.32
CA TYR A 251 -6.66 -2.47 14.11
C TYR A 251 -7.51 -3.27 13.13
N LYS A 252 -8.63 -2.73 12.62
CA LYS A 252 -9.47 -3.37 11.60
C LYS A 252 -8.80 -3.23 10.23
N THR A 253 -7.83 -4.10 9.95
CA THR A 253 -7.04 -4.11 8.71
C THR A 253 -6.91 -5.56 8.24
N LEU A 254 -7.31 -5.86 7.01
CA LEU A 254 -7.26 -7.19 6.43
C LEU A 254 -6.58 -7.19 5.06
N PHE A 255 -5.75 -8.19 4.81
CA PHE A 255 -5.18 -8.46 3.49
C PHE A 255 -5.79 -9.73 2.93
N LEU A 256 -6.40 -9.65 1.76
CA LEU A 256 -7.06 -10.81 1.17
C LEU A 256 -6.02 -11.83 0.69
N SER A 257 -6.25 -13.09 1.05
CA SER A 257 -5.40 -14.22 0.70
C SER A 257 -5.66 -14.66 -0.74
N ARG A 258 -4.97 -14.00 -1.68
CA ARG A 258 -4.92 -14.37 -3.11
C ARG A 258 -4.59 -15.84 -3.33
N ARG A 259 -3.63 -16.33 -2.54
CA ARG A 259 -3.22 -17.74 -2.53
C ARG A 259 -4.36 -18.64 -2.07
N GLY A 260 -4.99 -18.32 -0.94
CA GLY A 260 -6.11 -19.09 -0.41
C GLY A 260 -7.27 -19.17 -1.41
N PHE A 261 -7.64 -18.05 -2.03
CA PHE A 261 -8.63 -18.02 -3.09
C PHE A 261 -8.27 -18.94 -4.27
N ALA A 262 -7.04 -18.83 -4.78
CA ALA A 262 -6.57 -19.65 -5.90
C ALA A 262 -6.52 -21.15 -5.57
N GLU A 263 -6.05 -21.52 -4.37
CA GLU A 263 -5.97 -22.92 -3.95
C GLU A 263 -7.36 -23.54 -3.78
N LEU A 264 -8.29 -22.84 -3.14
CA LEU A 264 -9.66 -23.34 -2.90
C LEU A 264 -10.43 -23.52 -4.22
N THR A 265 -10.37 -22.54 -5.11
CA THR A 265 -11.03 -22.63 -6.43
C THR A 265 -10.39 -23.70 -7.31
N SER A 266 -9.08 -23.91 -7.25
CA SER A 266 -8.39 -24.99 -7.99
C SER A 266 -8.80 -26.40 -7.56
N LYS A 267 -9.25 -26.56 -6.31
CA LYS A 267 -9.80 -27.81 -5.77
C LYS A 267 -11.26 -28.03 -6.17
N GLY A 268 -11.85 -27.11 -6.94
CA GLY A 268 -13.22 -27.20 -7.43
C GLY A 268 -14.29 -26.74 -6.44
N LEU A 269 -13.92 -26.12 -5.31
CA LEU A 269 -14.91 -25.58 -4.36
C LEU A 269 -15.71 -24.46 -5.00
N ARG A 270 -17.02 -24.44 -4.76
CA ARG A 270 -17.97 -23.45 -5.28
C ARG A 270 -19.05 -23.12 -4.24
N GLY A 271 -19.78 -22.04 -4.47
CA GLY A 271 -20.94 -21.64 -3.67
C GLY A 271 -20.64 -21.63 -2.16
N LYS A 272 -21.54 -22.22 -1.36
CA LYS A 272 -21.45 -22.22 0.10
C LYS A 272 -20.17 -22.86 0.64
N GLU A 273 -19.65 -23.91 0.00
CA GLU A 273 -18.43 -24.59 0.42
C GLU A 273 -17.20 -23.67 0.24
N LEU A 274 -17.13 -22.97 -0.89
CA LEU A 274 -16.09 -21.99 -1.15
C LEU A 274 -16.17 -20.84 -0.15
N MET A 275 -17.36 -20.30 0.10
CA MET A 275 -17.56 -19.21 1.08
C MET A 275 -17.11 -19.62 2.48
N ALA A 276 -17.49 -20.81 2.95
CA ALA A 276 -17.09 -21.31 4.27
C ALA A 276 -15.57 -21.50 4.38
N ALA A 277 -14.93 -22.00 3.31
CA ALA A 277 -13.48 -22.16 3.27
C ALA A 277 -12.73 -20.83 3.19
N LEU A 278 -13.23 -19.86 2.42
CA LEU A 278 -12.68 -18.50 2.34
C LEU A 278 -12.80 -17.77 3.68
N TRP A 279 -13.94 -17.88 4.36
CA TRP A 279 -14.12 -17.39 5.73
C TRP A 279 -13.04 -17.95 6.65
N LYS A 280 -12.80 -19.27 6.59
CA LYS A 280 -11.78 -19.93 7.43
C LYS A 280 -10.37 -19.44 7.11
N VAL A 281 -10.01 -19.32 5.83
CA VAL A 281 -8.69 -18.82 5.40
C VAL A 281 -8.43 -17.42 5.95
N HIS A 282 -9.43 -16.53 5.87
CA HIS A 282 -9.23 -15.13 6.23
C HIS A 282 -9.48 -14.83 7.72
N ARG A 283 -10.17 -15.72 8.45
CA ARG A 283 -10.41 -15.56 9.89
C ARG A 283 -9.11 -15.48 10.67
N ASP A 284 -8.15 -16.36 10.34
CA ASP A 284 -6.86 -16.43 11.04
C ASP A 284 -5.87 -15.38 10.51
N ASP A 285 -6.06 -14.91 9.27
CA ASP A 285 -5.34 -13.78 8.67
C ASP A 285 -5.88 -12.41 9.14
N PHE A 286 -6.94 -12.37 9.95
CA PHE A 286 -7.39 -11.18 10.68
C PHE A 286 -6.36 -10.83 11.75
N ALA A 287 -5.22 -10.30 11.33
CA ALA A 287 -4.27 -9.68 12.23
C ALA A 287 -4.95 -8.42 12.78
N MET A 288 -5.11 -8.34 14.11
CA MET A 288 -5.43 -7.11 14.83
C MET A 288 -4.26 -6.09 14.73
N GLY A 289 -3.74 -5.85 13.52
CA GLY A 289 -2.50 -5.12 13.30
C GLY A 289 -1.34 -5.62 14.17
N ARG A 290 -1.21 -6.93 14.42
CA ARG A 290 -0.05 -7.53 15.10
C ARG A 290 0.27 -8.87 14.43
N GLY A 291 1.11 -8.83 13.40
CA GLY A 291 1.47 -9.98 12.59
C GLY A 291 1.83 -9.59 11.16
N SER A 292 2.78 -10.33 10.59
CA SER A 292 3.29 -10.32 9.21
C SER A 292 3.17 -8.99 8.46
N ALA A 293 4.24 -8.19 8.56
CA ALA A 293 4.53 -6.98 7.78
C ALA A 293 4.22 -5.61 8.41
N LEU A 294 3.95 -5.59 9.72
CA LEU A 294 4.21 -4.39 10.51
C LEU A 294 5.69 -4.33 10.90
N PRO A 295 6.32 -3.15 10.86
CA PRO A 295 7.65 -2.95 11.41
C PRO A 295 7.75 -3.50 12.85
N GLU A 296 8.90 -4.10 13.21
CA GLU A 296 9.16 -4.67 14.56
C GLU A 296 8.73 -3.73 15.70
N CYS A 297 8.88 -2.41 15.50
CA CYS A 297 8.46 -1.37 16.45
C CYS A 297 6.96 -1.36 16.82
N PHE A 298 6.08 -2.01 16.06
CA PHE A 298 4.64 -2.07 16.37
C PHE A 298 4.21 -3.39 17.03
N CYS A 299 5.04 -4.42 16.96
CA CYS A 299 4.67 -5.76 17.41
C CYS A 299 4.83 -5.96 18.94
N GLU A 300 5.56 -5.09 19.62
CA GLU A 300 6.06 -5.37 20.98
C GLU A 300 5.44 -4.52 22.10
N PHE A 301 4.60 -3.52 21.80
CA PHE A 301 3.94 -2.74 22.84
C PHE A 301 2.66 -3.42 23.33
N LYS A 302 2.77 -4.29 24.33
CA LYS A 302 1.64 -4.59 25.23
C LYS A 302 1.63 -3.51 26.32
N PHE A 303 0.57 -2.71 26.36
CA PHE A 303 0.18 -2.01 27.59
C PHE A 303 -0.59 -2.99 28.46
#